data_AF-A0A914AXJ3-F1
#
_entry.id   AF-A0A914AXJ3-F1
#
_cell.length_a   1.000
_cell.length_b   1.000
_cell.length_c   1.000
_cell.angle_alpha   90.00
_cell.angle_beta   90.00
_cell.angle_gamma   90.00
#
_symmetry.space_group_name_H-M   'P 1'
#
loop_
_entity.id
_entity.type
_entity.pdbx_description
1 polymer ?
#
loop_
_entity_poly.entity_id
_entity_poly.type
_entity_poly.pdbx_seq_one_letter_code
_entity_poly.pdbx_strand_id
1 'polypeptide(L)'
;MTSNKLVFESGTMHPLHVLLNGYRWCRRVLRMTAFANLTWLYIGVAVWVGLKNAGKNHHQQRKPRKNSDLGVVKSVKKLQVPLEGVQDRSKNRTNAMSKSNEWKSLAVEGGGRSSSGSLLSNFGAVKAGGISALRIRTRVVALAVIMFILFLIFLLFPSPKGTSGNFSTNHSGLGKNYFMSALGSSPYNKTYPITAPERTLIGVRYRIGLISDLDTDSKSDSQKNTWVGYYLKGYLSINSLHDQVSLQLDKDPTALKSQLSRGGRGMELSELVTFNGKLYAVDDRTGVIYEIVDNAVIPWTILSDGDGRNTKGFKGEWMAVREQSLFVGGLGKEWTTTSGELVNLNPQWVKVVSSQGAVRHVSWVKNYNAMRNEAGYPYPGYMIHESGVWSDVHQRWFFMPRRASTERYTEADDEHRATNLLISCSLDFSDVRINRIGVLNKIRGFSSFKFVPGTGDTVIVALKTEEDRGKIATYYTVFNINGKTLVPDTKFADIKYEGIEFI
;
A
#
# COMPACT_ATOMS: atom_id res chain seq x y z
N MET A 1 46.83 41.85 10.95
CA MET A 1 47.40 40.54 10.56
C MET A 1 46.37 39.49 10.92
N THR A 2 45.88 38.59 10.06
CA THR A 2 46.17 38.32 8.63
C THR A 2 44.86 37.99 7.92
N SER A 3 44.68 38.48 6.68
CA SER A 3 43.50 38.21 5.86
C SER A 3 43.79 37.03 4.92
N ASN A 4 43.07 35.91 5.08
CA ASN A 4 43.12 34.81 4.12
C ASN A 4 42.08 35.05 3.01
N LYS A 5 42.50 35.69 1.92
CA LYS A 5 41.76 35.72 0.66
C LYS A 5 41.87 34.34 -0.01
N LEU A 6 40.74 33.65 -0.16
CA LEU A 6 40.63 32.53 -1.09
C LEU A 6 40.57 33.07 -2.52
N VAL A 7 41.65 32.88 -3.27
CA VAL A 7 41.70 33.14 -4.71
C VAL A 7 41.09 31.94 -5.43
N PHE A 8 39.93 32.14 -6.05
CA PHE A 8 39.42 31.20 -7.05
C PHE A 8 40.07 31.51 -8.40
N GLU A 9 41.05 30.71 -8.80
CA GLU A 9 41.52 30.70 -10.18
C GLU A 9 40.45 30.07 -11.08
N SER A 10 39.86 30.87 -11.95
CA SER A 10 38.86 30.41 -12.93
C SER A 10 39.54 29.68 -14.09
N GLY A 11 39.88 28.41 -13.89
CA GLY A 11 40.34 27.51 -14.95
C GLY A 11 39.21 27.23 -15.96
N THR A 12 39.08 28.05 -17.00
CA THR A 12 38.08 27.89 -18.05
C THR A 12 38.39 26.68 -18.94
N MET A 13 37.84 25.51 -18.61
CA MET A 13 37.82 24.38 -19.54
C MET A 13 37.00 24.73 -20.79
N HIS A 14 37.66 24.70 -21.95
CA HIS A 14 37.06 25.08 -23.23
C HIS A 14 35.85 24.18 -23.56
N PRO A 15 34.67 24.72 -23.96
CA PRO A 15 33.43 23.94 -24.14
C PRO A 15 33.54 22.73 -25.09
N LEU A 16 34.50 22.77 -26.03
CA LEU A 16 34.84 21.69 -26.96
C LEU A 16 35.24 20.39 -26.27
N HIS A 17 35.91 20.43 -25.11
CA HIS A 17 36.35 19.22 -24.41
C HIS A 17 35.19 18.44 -23.76
N VAL A 18 34.18 19.15 -23.24
CA VAL A 18 32.96 18.54 -22.68
C VAL A 18 32.11 17.91 -23.78
N LEU A 19 31.96 18.62 -24.92
CA LEU A 19 31.26 18.12 -26.11
C LEU A 19 31.92 16.87 -26.71
N LEU A 20 33.25 16.84 -26.83
CA LEU A 20 33.97 15.68 -27.36
C LEU A 20 33.86 14.44 -26.48
N ASN A 21 33.83 14.60 -25.16
CA ASN A 21 33.64 13.49 -24.22
C ASN A 21 32.18 12.99 -24.21
N GLY A 22 31.19 13.88 -24.24
CA GLY A 22 29.78 13.50 -24.38
C GLY A 22 29.49 12.75 -25.68
N TYR A 23 30.04 13.22 -26.80
CA TYR A 23 29.92 12.56 -28.10
C TYR A 23 30.55 11.15 -28.11
N ARG A 24 31.73 10.98 -27.49
CA ARG A 24 32.40 9.67 -27.34
C ARG A 24 31.59 8.71 -26.46
N TRP A 25 30.92 9.20 -25.42
CA TRP A 25 30.06 8.39 -24.55
C TRP A 25 28.79 7.93 -25.28
N CYS A 26 28.05 8.86 -25.91
CA CYS A 26 26.87 8.52 -26.73
C CYS A 26 27.21 7.51 -27.83
N ARG A 27 28.36 7.66 -28.51
CA ARG A 27 28.81 6.71 -29.56
C ARG A 27 29.18 5.32 -29.03
N ARG A 28 29.51 5.18 -27.73
CA ARG A 28 29.65 3.86 -27.06
C ARG A 28 28.29 3.26 -26.72
N VAL A 29 27.37 4.04 -26.13
CA VAL A 29 26.03 3.57 -25.74
C VAL A 29 25.22 3.11 -26.96
N LEU A 30 25.21 3.90 -28.05
CA LEU A 30 24.55 3.55 -29.31
C LEU A 30 25.13 2.30 -30.00
N ARG A 31 26.41 1.99 -29.78
CA ARG A 31 27.01 0.74 -30.28
C ARG A 31 26.56 -0.49 -29.48
N MET A 32 26.30 -0.35 -28.18
CA MET A 32 25.81 -1.46 -27.35
C MET A 32 24.34 -1.78 -27.60
N THR A 33 23.48 -0.78 -27.74
CA THR A 33 22.05 -0.98 -28.01
C THR A 33 21.79 -1.55 -29.40
N ALA A 34 22.56 -1.13 -30.41
CA ALA A 34 22.50 -1.71 -31.75
C ALA A 34 22.90 -3.20 -31.77
N PHE A 35 23.92 -3.58 -30.99
CA PHE A 35 24.37 -4.97 -30.90
C PHE A 35 23.30 -5.86 -30.23
N ALA A 36 22.73 -5.39 -29.12
CA ALA A 36 21.66 -6.10 -28.40
C ALA A 36 20.44 -6.38 -29.29
N ASN A 37 19.99 -5.36 -30.03
CA ASN A 37 18.83 -5.48 -30.93
C ASN A 37 19.08 -6.46 -32.09
N LEU A 38 20.31 -6.55 -32.62
CA LEU A 38 20.66 -7.57 -33.62
C LEU A 38 20.61 -8.99 -33.05
N THR A 39 21.09 -9.21 -31.82
CA THR A 39 21.02 -10.53 -31.17
C THR A 39 19.58 -11.01 -30.97
N TRP A 40 18.69 -10.14 -30.50
CA TRP A 40 17.28 -10.47 -30.32
C TRP A 40 16.56 -10.80 -31.64
N LEU A 41 16.89 -10.08 -32.72
CA LEU A 41 16.37 -10.37 -34.05
C LEU A 41 16.84 -11.76 -34.54
N TYR A 42 18.12 -12.10 -34.33
CA TYR A 42 18.69 -13.39 -34.75
C TYR A 42 18.08 -14.57 -33.98
N ILE A 43 17.88 -14.42 -32.66
CA ILE A 43 17.22 -15.40 -31.80
C ILE A 43 15.76 -15.61 -32.23
N GLY A 44 15.02 -14.53 -32.49
CA GLY A 44 13.63 -14.59 -32.96
C GLY A 44 13.48 -15.35 -34.29
N VAL A 45 14.38 -15.11 -35.25
CA VAL A 45 14.40 -15.85 -36.53
C VAL A 45 14.75 -17.33 -36.33
N ALA A 46 15.72 -17.66 -35.47
CA ALA A 46 16.10 -19.04 -35.18
C ALA A 46 14.95 -19.85 -34.53
N VAL A 47 14.26 -19.26 -33.55
CA VAL A 47 13.10 -19.88 -32.89
C VAL A 47 11.94 -20.09 -33.87
N TRP A 48 11.67 -19.11 -34.75
CA TRP A 48 10.62 -19.24 -35.77
C TRP A 48 10.91 -20.34 -36.80
N VAL A 49 12.17 -20.48 -37.24
CA VAL A 49 12.59 -21.56 -38.13
C VAL A 49 12.51 -22.93 -37.43
N GLY A 50 12.89 -23.02 -36.15
CA GLY A 50 12.77 -24.24 -35.36
C GLY A 50 11.32 -24.72 -35.22
N LEU A 51 10.41 -23.82 -34.84
CA LEU A 51 8.97 -24.12 -34.73
C LEU A 51 8.34 -24.55 -36.06
N LYS A 52 8.78 -23.97 -37.18
CA LYS A 52 8.26 -24.31 -38.51
C LYS A 52 8.73 -25.67 -39.03
N ASN A 53 9.88 -26.17 -38.56
CA ASN A 53 10.40 -27.49 -38.91
C ASN A 53 9.84 -28.62 -38.03
N ALA A 54 9.38 -28.31 -36.80
CA ALA A 54 8.74 -29.30 -35.92
C ALA A 54 7.35 -29.77 -36.41
N GLY A 55 6.69 -29.00 -37.28
CA GLY A 55 5.32 -29.25 -37.76
C GLY A 55 5.16 -30.27 -38.89
N LYS A 56 6.18 -31.09 -39.21
CA LYS A 56 6.11 -32.09 -40.29
C LYS A 56 6.78 -33.42 -39.92
N ASN A 57 6.01 -34.33 -39.34
CA ASN A 57 6.20 -35.79 -39.45
C ASN A 57 4.87 -36.51 -39.19
N HIS A 58 4.55 -37.53 -39.98
CA HIS A 58 3.25 -38.23 -39.96
C HIS A 58 3.30 -39.61 -39.27
N HIS A 59 2.19 -39.94 -38.59
CA HIS A 59 1.68 -41.27 -38.24
C HIS A 59 2.57 -42.32 -37.55
N GLN A 60 2.07 -42.82 -36.40
CA GLN A 60 1.37 -44.12 -36.38
C GLN A 60 0.39 -44.22 -35.19
N GLN A 61 -0.75 -44.91 -35.38
CA GLN A 61 -1.74 -45.16 -34.33
C GLN A 61 -1.47 -46.49 -33.61
N ARG A 62 -1.58 -46.51 -32.27
CA ARG A 62 -2.00 -47.69 -31.48
C ARG A 62 -2.76 -47.23 -30.22
N LYS A 63 -3.99 -47.71 -30.04
CA LYS A 63 -4.72 -47.65 -28.74
C LYS A 63 -4.21 -48.79 -27.84
N PRO A 64 -4.16 -48.61 -26.50
CA PRO A 64 -5.01 -49.47 -25.68
C PRO A 64 -5.53 -48.88 -24.35
N ARG A 65 -6.73 -49.37 -23.98
CA ARG A 65 -7.26 -49.72 -22.63
C ARG A 65 -7.37 -48.68 -21.49
N LYS A 66 -8.28 -49.04 -20.57
CA LYS A 66 -8.82 -48.29 -19.42
C LYS A 66 -8.43 -48.98 -18.10
N ASN A 67 -8.54 -48.23 -17.00
CA ASN A 67 -8.56 -48.64 -15.57
C ASN A 67 -7.20 -49.17 -15.04
N SER A 68 -6.59 -48.55 -14.02
CA SER A 68 -6.83 -48.62 -12.54
C SER A 68 -5.58 -49.29 -11.93
N ASP A 69 -5.02 -48.94 -10.77
CA ASP A 69 -5.47 -48.15 -9.61
C ASP A 69 -4.23 -47.65 -8.80
N LEU A 70 -4.48 -46.99 -7.66
CA LEU A 70 -3.55 -46.67 -6.53
C LEU A 70 -2.53 -45.52 -6.71
N GLY A 71 -2.32 -44.64 -5.71
CA GLY A 71 -3.12 -44.46 -4.49
C GLY A 71 -2.54 -43.49 -3.42
N VAL A 72 -3.41 -43.12 -2.47
CA VAL A 72 -3.18 -42.62 -1.08
C VAL A 72 -2.48 -41.26 -0.91
N VAL A 73 -3.12 -40.26 -0.27
CA VAL A 73 -2.84 -39.69 1.09
C VAL A 73 -3.60 -38.34 1.18
N LYS A 74 -4.25 -37.84 2.26
CA LYS A 74 -4.65 -38.33 3.60
C LYS A 74 -5.81 -37.47 4.16
N SER A 75 -6.72 -38.08 4.93
CA SER A 75 -7.39 -37.56 6.17
C SER A 75 -8.21 -36.25 6.21
N VAL A 76 -9.41 -36.29 6.85
CA VAL A 76 -9.91 -35.37 7.91
C VAL A 76 -11.22 -35.93 8.54
N LYS A 77 -11.26 -36.08 9.89
CA LYS A 77 -12.44 -36.17 10.81
C LYS A 77 -13.53 -37.27 10.54
N LYS A 78 -14.39 -37.70 11.48
CA LYS A 78 -14.65 -37.40 12.92
C LYS A 78 -15.24 -38.66 13.61
N LEU A 79 -15.22 -38.72 14.95
CA LEU A 79 -15.87 -39.80 15.74
C LEU A 79 -17.41 -39.70 15.73
N GLN A 80 -18.12 -40.84 15.84
CA GLN A 80 -19.00 -41.10 17.00
C GLN A 80 -19.33 -42.60 17.20
N VAL A 81 -19.57 -42.97 18.46
CA VAL A 81 -20.04 -44.26 19.06
C VAL A 81 -21.59 -44.36 18.89
N PRO A 82 -22.38 -45.44 19.23
CA PRO A 82 -22.05 -46.61 20.07
C PRO A 82 -22.78 -47.98 19.78
N LEU A 83 -22.67 -48.90 20.78
CA LEU A 83 -23.57 -49.99 21.22
C LEU A 83 -23.41 -51.45 20.71
N GLU A 84 -23.09 -52.32 21.69
CA GLU A 84 -23.60 -53.68 22.03
C GLU A 84 -24.09 -54.69 20.98
N GLY A 85 -23.73 -55.98 21.16
CA GLY A 85 -24.56 -57.10 20.67
C GLY A 85 -23.90 -58.48 20.39
N VAL A 86 -23.74 -59.32 21.43
CA VAL A 86 -24.16 -60.75 21.50
C VAL A 86 -23.89 -61.74 20.32
N GLN A 87 -23.08 -62.80 20.60
CA GLN A 87 -23.10 -64.21 20.09
C GLN A 87 -23.05 -64.46 18.55
N ASP A 88 -22.77 -65.66 17.99
CA ASP A 88 -22.47 -67.00 18.52
C ASP A 88 -21.45 -67.77 17.63
N ARG A 89 -21.04 -68.96 18.08
CA ARG A 89 -20.72 -70.22 17.34
C ARG A 89 -20.77 -70.25 15.78
N SER A 90 -20.04 -71.12 15.06
CA SER A 90 -19.02 -72.14 15.39
C SER A 90 -18.55 -72.89 14.12
N LYS A 91 -17.53 -73.78 14.27
CA LYS A 91 -17.24 -74.98 13.45
C LYS A 91 -16.72 -74.78 12.00
N ASN A 92 -15.96 -75.72 11.41
CA ASN A 92 -14.93 -76.66 11.92
C ASN A 92 -14.21 -77.32 10.71
N ARG A 93 -13.10 -78.05 10.98
CA ARG A 93 -12.32 -78.94 10.07
C ARG A 93 -11.44 -78.24 9.01
N THR A 94 -10.12 -78.45 8.84
CA THR A 94 -9.09 -79.50 9.14
C THR A 94 -8.76 -80.49 8.01
N ASN A 95 -7.44 -80.79 7.89
CA ASN A 95 -6.75 -81.79 7.04
C ASN A 95 -6.40 -81.30 5.61
N ALA A 96 -5.23 -81.59 5.01
CA ALA A 96 -4.07 -82.44 5.35
C ALA A 96 -2.75 -81.78 4.83
N MET A 97 -1.57 -81.93 5.47
CA MET A 97 -0.47 -82.88 5.14
C MET A 97 -0.25 -83.18 3.64
N SER A 98 0.99 -83.27 3.08
CA SER A 98 2.36 -83.06 3.61
C SER A 98 3.42 -83.15 2.48
N LYS A 99 4.71 -82.92 2.81
CA LYS A 99 5.95 -83.36 2.10
C LYS A 99 6.35 -82.57 0.81
N SER A 100 7.65 -82.39 0.48
CA SER A 100 8.92 -82.61 1.22
C SER A 100 10.16 -82.16 0.40
N ASN A 101 11.29 -81.88 1.09
CA ASN A 101 12.70 -81.97 0.61
C ASN A 101 13.22 -80.95 -0.44
N GLU A 102 14.53 -80.77 -0.67
CA GLU A 102 15.71 -80.53 0.24
C GLU A 102 16.99 -80.25 -0.60
N TRP A 103 17.94 -79.46 -0.05
CA TRP A 103 19.41 -79.40 -0.34
C TRP A 103 20.09 -78.99 -1.70
N LYS A 104 21.14 -78.16 -1.55
CA LYS A 104 22.49 -78.13 -2.24
C LYS A 104 22.59 -77.66 -3.72
N SER A 105 23.69 -77.07 -4.23
CA SER A 105 24.98 -76.61 -3.63
C SER A 105 25.82 -75.66 -4.53
N LEU A 106 26.74 -74.93 -3.89
CA LEU A 106 27.95 -74.17 -4.27
C LEU A 106 28.73 -74.36 -5.61
N ALA A 107 29.52 -73.30 -5.90
CA ALA A 107 30.80 -73.20 -6.65
C ALA A 107 30.79 -73.22 -8.20
N VAL A 108 31.73 -72.67 -9.01
CA VAL A 108 32.76 -71.58 -9.01
C VAL A 108 33.58 -71.79 -10.30
N GLU A 109 33.83 -70.75 -11.11
CA GLU A 109 34.92 -70.57 -12.12
C GLU A 109 34.73 -69.20 -12.83
N GLY A 110 35.71 -68.45 -13.37
CA GLY A 110 37.17 -68.54 -13.30
C GLY A 110 37.92 -67.73 -14.39
N GLY A 111 38.45 -66.52 -14.08
CA GLY A 111 39.49 -65.76 -14.86
C GLY A 111 39.13 -65.19 -16.26
N GLY A 112 39.84 -64.20 -16.85
CA GLY A 112 40.89 -63.29 -16.35
C GLY A 112 41.64 -62.51 -17.48
N ARG A 113 42.34 -61.40 -17.14
CA ARG A 113 43.35 -60.62 -17.94
C ARG A 113 42.84 -59.83 -19.20
N SER A 114 43.43 -58.71 -19.66
CA SER A 114 44.50 -57.80 -19.16
C SER A 114 44.65 -56.52 -20.03
N SER A 115 45.16 -55.40 -19.47
CA SER A 115 46.10 -54.37 -20.05
C SER A 115 45.93 -53.83 -21.51
N SER A 116 46.29 -52.59 -21.91
CA SER A 116 46.76 -51.35 -21.25
C SER A 116 47.07 -50.26 -22.33
N GLY A 117 46.85 -48.98 -22.00
CA GLY A 117 47.41 -47.79 -22.69
C GLY A 117 46.93 -47.48 -24.13
N SER A 118 47.20 -46.32 -24.76
CA SER A 118 47.41 -44.92 -24.33
C SER A 118 48.03 -44.14 -25.51
N LEU A 119 47.61 -42.87 -25.70
CA LEU A 119 48.34 -41.75 -26.34
C LEU A 119 48.42 -41.60 -27.88
N LEU A 120 47.90 -40.42 -28.30
CA LEU A 120 48.51 -39.39 -29.17
C LEU A 120 48.47 -39.44 -30.73
N SER A 121 47.78 -38.41 -31.25
CA SER A 121 48.16 -37.48 -32.33
C SER A 121 48.46 -37.97 -33.77
N ASN A 122 47.82 -37.30 -34.75
CA ASN A 122 48.61 -36.62 -35.79
C ASN A 122 47.91 -35.42 -36.46
N PHE A 123 48.71 -34.57 -37.12
CA PHE A 123 48.39 -33.24 -37.65
C PHE A 123 48.12 -33.20 -39.18
N GLY A 124 47.44 -32.14 -39.64
CA GLY A 124 47.56 -31.58 -41.00
C GLY A 124 46.63 -32.17 -42.09
N ALA A 125 46.28 -31.47 -43.17
CA ALA A 125 46.58 -30.07 -43.54
C ALA A 125 45.52 -29.50 -44.51
N VAL A 126 45.50 -28.17 -44.65
CA VAL A 126 44.58 -27.42 -45.54
C VAL A 126 45.10 -27.36 -46.99
N LYS A 127 44.20 -27.43 -47.97
CA LYS A 127 44.40 -26.75 -49.27
C LYS A 127 43.07 -26.23 -49.83
N ALA A 128 43.13 -25.07 -50.49
CA ALA A 128 41.96 -24.29 -50.90
C ALA A 128 41.71 -24.33 -52.42
N GLY A 129 40.48 -24.00 -52.85
CA GLY A 129 40.16 -23.67 -54.24
C GLY A 129 38.70 -23.96 -54.63
N GLY A 130 37.89 -22.92 -54.83
CA GLY A 130 36.51 -23.09 -55.32
C GLY A 130 35.59 -21.88 -55.07
N ILE A 131 35.81 -20.76 -55.76
CA ILE A 131 34.93 -19.58 -55.64
C ILE A 131 33.58 -19.88 -56.30
N SER A 132 32.55 -20.11 -55.49
CA SER A 132 31.17 -20.20 -55.97
C SER A 132 30.57 -18.80 -56.06
N ALA A 133 30.36 -18.28 -57.28
CA ALA A 133 29.78 -16.96 -57.50
C ALA A 133 28.37 -16.86 -56.89
N LEU A 134 28.21 -16.00 -55.88
CA LEU A 134 26.95 -15.80 -55.18
C LEU A 134 25.94 -15.13 -56.13
N ARG A 135 25.00 -15.91 -56.71
CA ARG A 135 23.86 -15.38 -57.46
C ARG A 135 22.89 -14.67 -56.51
N ILE A 136 23.21 -13.42 -56.16
CA ILE A 136 22.31 -12.56 -55.37
C ILE A 136 21.05 -12.34 -56.21
N ARG A 137 19.89 -12.76 -55.68
CA ARG A 137 18.60 -12.53 -56.35
C ARG A 137 18.39 -11.02 -56.52
N THR A 138 18.11 -10.57 -57.74
CA THR A 138 17.94 -9.15 -58.10
C THR A 138 16.96 -8.40 -57.19
N ARG A 139 15.93 -9.07 -56.68
CA ARG A 139 14.98 -8.52 -55.68
C ARG A 139 15.64 -8.12 -54.34
N VAL A 140 16.68 -8.83 -53.90
CA VAL A 140 17.43 -8.50 -52.68
C VAL A 140 18.34 -7.29 -52.92
N VAL A 141 18.97 -7.21 -54.10
CA VAL A 141 19.75 -6.02 -54.51
C VAL A 141 18.84 -4.80 -54.59
N ALA A 142 17.66 -4.92 -55.23
CA ALA A 142 16.69 -3.83 -55.33
C ALA A 142 16.24 -3.32 -53.96
N LEU A 143 15.92 -4.22 -53.01
CA LEU A 143 15.57 -3.82 -51.64
C LEU A 143 16.74 -3.14 -50.91
N ALA A 144 17.97 -3.64 -51.06
CA ALA A 144 19.16 -3.00 -50.48
C ALA A 144 19.40 -1.59 -51.06
N VAL A 145 19.21 -1.42 -52.37
CA VAL A 145 19.32 -0.12 -53.05
C VAL A 145 18.22 0.84 -52.59
N ILE A 146 16.97 0.40 -52.46
CA ILE A 146 15.86 1.23 -51.93
C ILE A 146 16.16 1.67 -50.49
N MET A 147 16.61 0.75 -49.62
CA MET A 147 17.00 1.09 -48.25
C MET A 147 18.19 2.07 -48.20
N PHE A 148 19.16 1.92 -49.10
CA PHE A 148 20.30 2.84 -49.21
C PHE A 148 19.89 4.23 -49.71
N ILE A 149 18.96 4.30 -50.67
CA ILE A 149 18.39 5.57 -51.16
C ILE A 149 17.59 6.26 -50.05
N LEU A 150 16.76 5.53 -49.29
CA LEU A 150 16.03 6.09 -48.14
C LEU A 150 16.98 6.59 -47.04
N PHE A 151 18.10 5.89 -46.81
CA PHE A 151 19.14 6.34 -45.88
C PHE A 151 19.89 7.59 -46.39
N LEU A 152 20.20 7.66 -47.69
CA LEU A 152 20.75 8.87 -48.32
C LEU A 152 19.78 10.05 -48.24
N ILE A 153 18.49 9.84 -48.50
CA ILE A 153 17.44 10.84 -48.32
C ILE A 153 17.36 11.31 -46.86
N PHE A 154 17.46 10.39 -45.88
CA PHE A 154 17.53 10.74 -44.46
C PHE A 154 18.78 11.57 -44.09
N LEU A 155 19.92 11.34 -44.73
CA LEU A 155 21.14 12.15 -44.56
C LEU A 155 21.10 13.50 -45.31
N LEU A 156 20.34 13.59 -46.40
CA LEU A 156 20.17 14.79 -47.21
C LEU A 156 19.00 15.67 -46.75
N PHE A 157 18.05 15.13 -45.99
CA PHE A 157 17.13 15.94 -45.21
C PHE A 157 17.96 16.79 -44.24
N PRO A 158 17.91 18.13 -44.31
CA PRO A 158 18.65 18.96 -43.38
C PRO A 158 18.12 18.68 -41.97
N SER A 159 18.98 18.13 -41.11
CA SER A 159 18.71 18.13 -39.66
C SER A 159 18.27 19.54 -39.27
N PRO A 160 17.09 19.71 -38.64
CA PRO A 160 16.55 21.03 -38.36
C PRO A 160 17.62 21.79 -37.59
N LYS A 161 18.14 22.86 -38.20
CA LYS A 161 19.24 23.65 -37.62
C LYS A 161 18.81 24.05 -36.22
N GLY A 162 19.52 23.53 -35.22
CA GLY A 162 19.36 23.90 -33.83
C GLY A 162 19.66 25.38 -33.71
N THR A 163 18.62 26.19 -33.91
CA THR A 163 18.76 27.63 -34.05
C THR A 163 18.96 28.15 -32.64
N SER A 164 20.24 28.31 -32.29
CA SER A 164 20.68 29.11 -31.14
C SER A 164 20.42 30.58 -31.46
N GLY A 165 19.16 30.91 -31.63
CA GLY A 165 18.64 32.25 -31.87
C GLY A 165 17.97 32.73 -30.59
N ASN A 166 18.45 33.86 -30.07
CA ASN A 166 17.83 34.53 -28.95
C ASN A 166 16.39 34.91 -29.31
N PHE A 167 15.41 34.12 -28.87
CA PHE A 167 14.01 34.43 -29.10
C PHE A 167 13.59 35.53 -28.11
N SER A 168 13.82 36.77 -28.53
CA SER A 168 13.22 37.96 -27.92
C SER A 168 11.71 37.74 -27.85
N THR A 169 11.16 37.77 -26.64
CA THR A 169 9.74 37.52 -26.39
C THR A 169 8.92 38.72 -26.87
N ASN A 170 8.37 38.66 -28.07
CA ASN A 170 7.28 39.54 -28.48
C ASN A 170 6.29 38.87 -29.44
N HIS A 171 5.01 39.07 -29.12
CA HIS A 171 3.79 38.77 -29.85
C HIS A 171 3.27 37.33 -30.03
N SER A 172 2.11 37.13 -29.39
CA SER A 172 0.87 36.51 -29.91
C SER A 172 0.81 35.02 -30.30
N GLY A 173 -0.20 34.33 -29.77
CA GLY A 173 -1.00 33.39 -30.57
C GLY A 173 -1.11 31.94 -30.08
N LEU A 174 -2.13 31.67 -29.25
CA LEU A 174 -2.90 30.42 -29.15
C LEU A 174 -2.23 29.06 -28.79
N GLY A 175 -0.93 28.83 -28.96
CA GLY A 175 -0.36 27.48 -28.91
C GLY A 175 0.15 26.98 -27.54
N LYS A 176 0.88 27.83 -26.78
CA LYS A 176 1.65 27.38 -25.59
C LYS A 176 1.05 27.78 -24.24
N ASN A 177 0.10 28.71 -24.22
CA ASN A 177 -0.41 29.27 -22.96
C ASN A 177 -1.46 28.38 -22.29
N TYR A 178 -2.11 27.46 -23.02
CA TYR A 178 -3.11 26.56 -22.44
C TYR A 178 -2.52 25.52 -21.48
N PHE A 179 -1.35 24.93 -21.80
CA PHE A 179 -0.76 23.91 -20.93
C PHE A 179 -0.15 24.50 -19.63
N MET A 180 0.39 25.72 -19.68
CA MET A 180 0.91 26.39 -18.47
C MET A 180 -0.14 27.19 -17.68
N SER A 181 -1.22 27.69 -18.30
CA SER A 181 -2.36 28.24 -17.53
C SER A 181 -3.20 27.15 -16.87
N ALA A 182 -3.30 25.95 -17.45
CA ALA A 182 -3.89 24.78 -16.80
C ALA A 182 -3.01 24.21 -15.65
N LEU A 183 -1.74 24.60 -15.58
CA LEU A 183 -0.85 24.35 -14.43
C LEU A 183 -0.87 25.47 -13.40
N GLY A 184 -1.70 26.51 -13.59
CA GLY A 184 -2.09 27.39 -12.50
C GLY A 184 -2.78 26.54 -11.43
N SER A 185 -2.11 26.36 -10.29
CA SER A 185 -2.62 25.54 -9.19
C SER A 185 -4.01 26.05 -8.81
N SER A 186 -5.04 25.22 -9.03
CA SER A 186 -6.40 25.56 -8.60
C SER A 186 -6.35 26.00 -7.14
N PRO A 187 -6.86 27.20 -6.80
CA PRO A 187 -6.69 27.75 -5.46
C PRO A 187 -7.31 26.81 -4.43
N TYR A 188 -6.63 26.63 -3.30
CA TYR A 188 -7.10 25.74 -2.24
C TYR A 188 -8.50 26.14 -1.78
N ASN A 189 -9.45 25.22 -1.90
CA ASN A 189 -10.83 25.44 -1.48
C ASN A 189 -10.93 25.30 0.05
N LYS A 190 -11.17 26.44 0.72
CA LYS A 190 -11.25 26.55 2.19
C LYS A 190 -12.64 26.25 2.76
N THR A 191 -13.61 25.83 1.95
CA THR A 191 -14.97 25.52 2.44
C THR A 191 -14.92 24.42 3.50
N TYR A 192 -15.33 24.80 4.72
CA TYR A 192 -15.49 23.91 5.87
C TYR A 192 -16.55 24.49 6.83
N PRO A 193 -17.56 23.72 7.26
CA PRO A 193 -17.97 22.41 6.73
C PRO A 193 -18.37 22.46 5.24
N ILE A 194 -18.61 21.30 4.61
CA ILE A 194 -19.01 21.24 3.19
C ILE A 194 -20.47 21.70 3.01
N THR A 195 -21.35 21.32 3.94
CA THR A 195 -22.73 21.78 4.06
C THR A 195 -22.76 23.05 4.91
N ALA A 196 -23.41 24.10 4.40
CA ALA A 196 -23.54 25.36 5.14
C ALA A 196 -24.25 25.15 6.50
N PRO A 197 -23.69 25.62 7.63
CA PRO A 197 -24.32 25.48 8.94
C PRO A 197 -25.68 26.19 9.02
N GLU A 198 -26.65 25.52 9.60
CA GLU A 198 -28.02 26.02 9.75
C GLU A 198 -28.17 26.80 11.05
N ARG A 199 -28.57 28.07 10.97
CA ARG A 199 -28.90 28.87 12.16
C ARG A 199 -30.31 28.53 12.63
N THR A 200 -30.47 28.31 13.93
CA THR A 200 -31.73 28.04 14.61
C THR A 200 -32.01 29.13 15.66
N LEU A 201 -33.20 29.13 16.25
CA LEU A 201 -33.56 30.09 17.32
C LEU A 201 -32.72 29.93 18.59
N ILE A 202 -32.10 28.78 18.81
CA ILE A 202 -31.37 28.44 20.06
C ILE A 202 -29.85 28.33 19.87
N GLY A 203 -29.35 28.34 18.63
CA GLY A 203 -27.95 28.08 18.30
C GLY A 203 -27.76 27.62 16.86
N VAL A 204 -26.79 26.74 16.61
CA VAL A 204 -26.39 26.29 15.26
C VAL A 204 -26.52 24.78 15.13
N ARG A 205 -26.99 24.32 13.96
CA ARG A 205 -27.06 22.92 13.56
C ARG A 205 -26.11 22.66 12.40
N TYR A 206 -25.28 21.63 12.54
CA TYR A 206 -24.28 21.22 11.56
C TYR A 206 -24.61 19.83 11.02
N ARG A 207 -24.40 19.61 9.72
CA ARG A 207 -24.41 18.27 9.15
C ARG A 207 -23.13 17.54 9.58
N ILE A 208 -23.25 16.27 9.98
CA ILE A 208 -22.12 15.42 10.32
C ILE A 208 -22.14 14.12 9.52
N GLY A 209 -20.95 13.62 9.22
CA GLY A 209 -20.69 12.32 8.61
C GLY A 209 -19.85 11.45 9.55
N LEU A 210 -20.11 10.16 9.55
CA LEU A 210 -19.36 9.14 10.28
C LEU A 210 -19.02 7.99 9.34
N ILE A 211 -17.81 7.45 9.42
CA ILE A 211 -17.36 6.33 8.58
C ILE A 211 -17.00 5.10 9.42
N SER A 212 -17.41 3.92 8.96
CA SER A 212 -17.15 2.66 9.66
C SER A 212 -15.87 1.98 9.22
N ASP A 213 -15.19 1.36 10.17
CA ASP A 213 -14.32 0.22 9.90
C ASP A 213 -15.05 -1.08 10.31
N LEU A 214 -14.97 -2.11 9.48
CA LEU A 214 -15.56 -3.43 9.69
C LEU A 214 -14.49 -4.53 9.78
N ASP A 215 -13.21 -4.17 9.85
CA ASP A 215 -12.08 -5.08 9.79
C ASP A 215 -12.22 -6.08 8.63
N THR A 216 -12.09 -7.38 8.90
CA THR A 216 -12.24 -8.45 7.91
C THR A 216 -13.67 -8.60 7.38
N ASP A 217 -14.66 -8.11 8.10
CA ASP A 217 -16.09 -8.27 7.80
C ASP A 217 -16.57 -7.19 6.81
N SER A 218 -15.69 -6.26 6.45
CA SER A 218 -15.82 -5.38 5.26
C SER A 218 -16.02 -6.17 3.96
N LYS A 219 -15.54 -7.42 3.88
CA LYS A 219 -15.60 -8.22 2.66
C LYS A 219 -17.01 -8.73 2.37
N SER A 220 -17.54 -8.43 1.18
CA SER A 220 -18.87 -8.87 0.76
C SER A 220 -18.94 -10.37 0.46
N ASP A 221 -19.86 -11.08 1.12
CA ASP A 221 -20.22 -12.46 0.81
C ASP A 221 -20.97 -12.61 -0.53
N SER A 222 -21.73 -11.60 -0.92
CA SER A 222 -22.60 -11.64 -2.12
C SER A 222 -21.91 -11.13 -3.38
N GLN A 223 -20.87 -10.30 -3.27
CA GLN A 223 -20.18 -9.68 -4.40
C GLN A 223 -18.69 -10.04 -4.39
N LYS A 224 -18.27 -10.87 -5.36
CA LYS A 224 -16.88 -11.30 -5.50
C LYS A 224 -15.93 -10.11 -5.57
N ASN A 225 -14.81 -10.20 -4.84
CA ASN A 225 -13.76 -9.16 -4.79
C ASN A 225 -14.34 -7.76 -4.52
N THR A 226 -15.31 -7.64 -3.61
CA THR A 226 -15.91 -6.37 -3.22
C THR A 226 -15.81 -6.23 -1.71
N TRP A 227 -15.39 -5.06 -1.24
CA TRP A 227 -15.37 -4.67 0.16
C TRP A 227 -16.30 -3.47 0.36
N VAL A 228 -16.84 -3.34 1.57
CA VAL A 228 -17.92 -2.45 1.94
C VAL A 228 -17.57 -1.73 3.24
N GLY A 229 -17.83 -0.42 3.27
CA GLY A 229 -17.87 0.38 4.50
C GLY A 229 -19.19 1.15 4.56
N TYR A 230 -19.58 1.60 5.75
CA TYR A 230 -20.82 2.33 6.00
C TYR A 230 -20.55 3.80 6.31
N TYR A 231 -21.21 4.67 5.54
CA TYR A 231 -21.21 6.12 5.73
C TYR A 231 -22.53 6.54 6.35
N LEU A 232 -22.52 6.76 7.67
CA LEU A 232 -23.67 7.24 8.43
C LEU A 232 -23.64 8.77 8.45
N LYS A 233 -24.80 9.39 8.32
CA LYS A 233 -24.95 10.85 8.38
C LYS A 233 -25.83 11.24 9.55
N GLY A 234 -25.77 12.49 9.96
CA GLY A 234 -26.60 13.02 11.04
C GLY A 234 -26.51 14.53 11.14
N TYR A 235 -26.96 15.05 12.28
CA TYR A 235 -26.81 16.45 12.66
C TYR A 235 -26.29 16.56 14.09
N LEU A 236 -25.37 17.51 14.31
CA LEU A 236 -24.99 17.99 15.63
C LEU A 236 -25.60 19.39 15.82
N SER A 237 -26.38 19.58 16.87
CA SER A 237 -26.92 20.89 17.26
C SER A 237 -26.26 21.36 18.55
N ILE A 238 -25.86 22.63 18.60
CA ILE A 238 -25.23 23.27 19.76
C ILE A 238 -25.90 24.61 20.04
N ASN A 239 -26.18 24.90 21.31
CA ASN A 239 -26.79 26.18 21.70
C ASN A 239 -25.80 27.36 21.65
N SER A 240 -26.29 28.59 21.64
CA SER A 240 -25.45 29.81 21.60
C SER A 240 -24.52 30.00 22.81
N LEU A 241 -24.70 29.26 23.90
CA LEU A 241 -23.83 29.27 25.08
C LEU A 241 -22.73 28.18 25.03
N HIS A 242 -22.76 27.31 24.01
CA HIS A 242 -21.86 26.18 23.82
C HIS A 242 -21.83 25.17 24.99
N ASP A 243 -22.90 25.10 25.79
CA ASP A 243 -23.01 24.23 26.97
C ASP A 243 -24.08 23.13 26.84
N GLN A 244 -24.92 23.18 25.80
CA GLN A 244 -25.88 22.13 25.44
C GLN A 244 -25.63 21.67 24.01
N VAL A 245 -25.44 20.37 23.82
CA VAL A 245 -25.20 19.73 22.52
C VAL A 245 -26.06 18.48 22.38
N SER A 246 -26.61 18.24 21.20
CA SER A 246 -27.37 17.03 20.87
C SER A 246 -26.99 16.50 19.49
N LEU A 247 -26.87 15.17 19.36
CA LEU A 247 -26.69 14.51 18.07
C LEU A 247 -27.98 13.77 17.65
N GLN A 248 -28.33 13.88 16.37
CA GLN A 248 -29.42 13.14 15.74
C GLN A 248 -28.87 12.46 14.49
N LEU A 249 -28.84 11.12 14.49
CA LEU A 249 -28.34 10.33 13.36
C LEU A 249 -29.48 10.02 12.39
N ASP A 250 -29.15 9.94 11.10
CA ASP A 250 -30.04 9.42 10.05
C ASP A 250 -30.29 7.91 10.31
N LYS A 251 -31.42 7.37 9.82
CA LYS A 251 -31.79 5.96 10.10
C LYS A 251 -30.89 4.94 9.42
N ASP A 252 -30.61 5.15 8.13
CA ASP A 252 -29.99 4.15 7.27
C ASP A 252 -28.60 4.63 6.82
N PRO A 253 -27.50 3.93 7.19
CA PRO A 253 -26.17 4.26 6.69
C PRO A 253 -26.05 3.91 5.21
N THR A 254 -25.25 4.69 4.50
CA THR A 254 -25.01 4.47 3.08
C THR A 254 -23.83 3.52 2.86
N ALA A 255 -24.03 2.43 2.13
CA ALA A 255 -22.97 1.46 1.83
C ALA A 255 -22.03 1.95 0.72
N LEU A 256 -20.80 2.33 1.10
CA LEU A 256 -19.70 2.63 0.18
C LEU A 256 -19.01 1.33 -0.22
N LYS A 257 -18.59 1.18 -1.49
CA LYS A 257 -18.02 -0.08 -2.01
C LYS A 257 -16.77 0.14 -2.86
N SER A 258 -15.78 -0.72 -2.70
CA SER A 258 -14.61 -0.80 -3.60
C SER A 258 -14.27 -2.24 -3.96
N GLN A 259 -13.62 -2.43 -5.12
CA GLN A 259 -13.01 -3.70 -5.52
C GLN A 259 -11.49 -3.72 -5.33
N LEU A 260 -10.91 -2.58 -4.92
CA LEU A 260 -9.51 -2.49 -4.58
C LEU A 260 -9.30 -3.07 -3.19
N SER A 261 -8.29 -3.92 -3.06
CA SER A 261 -7.90 -4.55 -1.80
C SER A 261 -6.42 -4.91 -1.82
N ARG A 262 -5.87 -5.22 -0.65
CA ARG A 262 -4.51 -5.69 -0.49
C ARG A 262 -4.46 -6.83 0.51
N GLY A 263 -4.02 -8.01 0.06
CA GLY A 263 -4.09 -9.23 0.86
C GLY A 263 -5.52 -9.73 1.12
N GLY A 264 -6.50 -9.32 0.30
CA GLY A 264 -7.91 -9.70 0.48
C GLY A 264 -8.68 -8.87 1.51
N ARG A 265 -8.12 -7.73 1.94
CA ARG A 265 -8.64 -6.75 2.89
C ARG A 265 -8.65 -5.34 2.27
N GLY A 266 -9.59 -4.48 2.65
CA GLY A 266 -9.79 -3.14 2.09
C GLY A 266 -11.17 -2.57 2.45
N MET A 267 -11.40 -1.27 2.23
CA MET A 267 -12.56 -0.53 2.78
C MET A 267 -12.68 -0.56 4.31
N GLU A 268 -11.55 -0.77 4.98
CA GLU A 268 -11.39 -0.65 6.42
C GLU A 268 -11.02 0.82 6.69
N LEU A 269 -12.05 1.65 6.88
CA LEU A 269 -11.96 3.10 6.76
C LEU A 269 -11.79 3.79 8.13
N SER A 270 -10.55 4.09 8.49
CA SER A 270 -10.15 4.43 9.87
C SER A 270 -10.11 5.93 10.21
N GLU A 271 -10.53 6.84 9.31
CA GLU A 271 -10.84 8.25 9.64
C GLU A 271 -11.62 8.92 8.49
N LEU A 272 -12.31 10.03 8.78
CA LEU A 272 -13.04 10.89 7.86
C LEU A 272 -12.58 12.35 8.02
N VAL A 273 -12.30 13.04 6.90
CA VAL A 273 -11.83 14.43 6.94
C VAL A 273 -12.32 15.25 5.75
N THR A 274 -12.63 16.53 5.97
CA THR A 274 -12.86 17.50 4.89
C THR A 274 -11.56 18.23 4.56
N PHE A 275 -11.15 18.14 3.30
CA PHE A 275 -9.92 18.75 2.80
C PHE A 275 -10.15 19.30 1.39
N ASN A 276 -9.64 20.50 1.09
CA ASN A 276 -9.82 21.15 -0.21
C ASN A 276 -11.29 21.19 -0.69
N GLY A 277 -12.24 21.40 0.23
CA GLY A 277 -13.69 21.42 -0.03
C GLY A 277 -14.29 20.08 -0.48
N LYS A 278 -13.61 18.95 -0.20
CA LYS A 278 -14.01 17.57 -0.54
C LYS A 278 -13.92 16.69 0.70
N LEU A 279 -14.69 15.61 0.72
CA LEU A 279 -14.70 14.64 1.82
C LEU A 279 -13.80 13.44 1.48
N TYR A 280 -12.93 13.06 2.41
CA TYR A 280 -11.97 11.97 2.25
C TYR A 280 -12.02 10.98 3.40
N ALA A 281 -11.83 9.69 3.09
CA ALA A 281 -11.56 8.62 4.04
C ALA A 281 -10.29 7.85 3.64
N VAL A 282 -9.60 7.23 4.61
CA VAL A 282 -8.40 6.42 4.35
C VAL A 282 -8.64 4.95 4.68
N ASP A 283 -8.22 4.05 3.77
CA ASP A 283 -8.20 2.61 3.96
C ASP A 283 -6.84 2.17 4.53
N ASP A 284 -6.84 1.61 5.74
CA ASP A 284 -5.62 1.25 6.49
C ASP A 284 -4.85 0.04 5.89
N ARG A 285 -5.47 -0.70 4.95
CA ARG A 285 -4.94 -1.95 4.36
C ARG A 285 -4.25 -1.68 3.04
N THR A 286 -4.92 -0.91 2.20
CA THR A 286 -4.43 -0.50 0.88
C THR A 286 -3.55 0.75 1.01
N GLY A 287 -3.74 1.56 2.05
CA GLY A 287 -3.16 2.89 2.18
C GLY A 287 -3.78 3.91 1.24
N VAL A 288 -4.97 3.64 0.69
CA VAL A 288 -5.63 4.52 -0.28
C VAL A 288 -6.50 5.54 0.43
N ILE A 289 -6.29 6.81 0.11
CA ILE A 289 -7.23 7.89 0.40
C ILE A 289 -8.28 7.89 -0.71
N TYR A 290 -9.54 7.72 -0.33
CA TYR A 290 -10.70 7.79 -1.20
C TYR A 290 -11.41 9.12 -1.02
N GLU A 291 -11.77 9.78 -2.13
CA GLU A 291 -12.75 10.87 -2.14
C GLU A 291 -14.16 10.26 -2.09
N ILE A 292 -15.05 10.81 -1.25
CA ILE A 292 -16.45 10.38 -1.15
C ILE A 292 -17.32 11.38 -1.93
N VAL A 293 -17.96 10.90 -3.01
CA VAL A 293 -18.79 11.72 -3.92
C VAL A 293 -20.07 10.96 -4.23
N ASP A 294 -21.24 11.56 -4.02
CA ASP A 294 -22.57 11.01 -4.35
C ASP A 294 -22.80 9.55 -3.91
N ASN A 295 -22.25 9.19 -2.74
CA ASN A 295 -22.26 7.85 -2.14
C ASN A 295 -21.36 6.79 -2.80
N ALA A 296 -20.43 7.21 -3.66
CA ALA A 296 -19.34 6.39 -4.18
C ALA A 296 -18.00 6.77 -3.53
N VAL A 297 -17.02 5.87 -3.63
CA VAL A 297 -15.62 6.11 -3.24
C VAL A 297 -14.72 6.11 -4.48
N ILE A 298 -13.93 7.17 -4.63
CA ILE A 298 -13.04 7.39 -5.77
C ILE A 298 -11.59 7.37 -5.25
N PRO A 299 -10.74 6.41 -5.63
CA PRO A 299 -9.32 6.42 -5.25
C PRO A 299 -8.64 7.71 -5.69
N TRP A 300 -8.08 8.47 -4.75
CA TRP A 300 -7.42 9.74 -5.04
C TRP A 300 -5.90 9.68 -4.90
N THR A 301 -5.39 9.05 -3.85
CA THR A 301 -3.95 8.94 -3.57
C THR A 301 -3.67 7.64 -2.83
N ILE A 302 -2.51 7.01 -3.08
CA ILE A 302 -2.06 5.80 -2.38
C ILE A 302 -0.80 6.10 -1.56
N LEU A 303 -0.76 5.58 -0.33
CA LEU A 303 0.28 5.84 0.66
C LEU A 303 1.06 4.54 0.92
N SER A 304 2.32 4.49 0.49
CA SER A 304 3.26 3.44 0.92
C SER A 304 3.68 3.62 2.38
N ASP A 305 3.86 2.50 3.07
CA ASP A 305 4.20 2.42 4.49
C ASP A 305 5.60 3.01 4.82
N GLY A 306 5.78 3.44 6.07
CA GLY A 306 7.02 4.03 6.57
C GLY A 306 7.48 5.26 5.79
N ASP A 307 8.74 5.21 5.31
CA ASP A 307 9.41 6.25 4.53
C ASP A 307 8.91 6.39 3.09
N GLY A 308 7.96 5.56 2.66
CA GLY A 308 7.43 5.51 1.31
C GLY A 308 8.10 4.48 0.39
N ARG A 309 9.15 3.78 0.83
CA ARG A 309 9.83 2.74 0.03
C ARG A 309 9.36 1.31 0.34
N ASN A 310 8.31 1.18 1.14
CA ASN A 310 7.71 -0.11 1.46
C ASN A 310 6.64 -0.52 0.42
N THR A 311 6.56 -1.81 0.11
CA THR A 311 5.50 -2.40 -0.74
C THR A 311 4.18 -2.61 0.03
N LYS A 312 4.17 -2.35 1.34
CA LYS A 312 2.97 -2.27 2.17
C LYS A 312 2.25 -0.94 1.99
N GLY A 313 0.92 -0.99 1.91
CA GLY A 313 0.07 0.17 2.18
C GLY A 313 0.27 0.64 3.61
N PHE A 314 0.28 1.95 3.81
CA PHE A 314 0.39 2.57 5.12
C PHE A 314 -0.88 2.32 5.94
N LYS A 315 -0.73 1.90 7.21
CA LYS A 315 -1.85 1.82 8.16
C LYS A 315 -2.18 3.24 8.63
N GLY A 316 -3.05 3.91 7.88
CA GLY A 316 -3.52 5.27 8.16
C GLY A 316 -4.67 5.22 9.15
N GLU A 317 -4.45 5.74 10.36
CA GLU A 317 -5.37 5.65 11.50
C GLU A 317 -5.96 7.00 11.88
N TRP A 318 -5.41 8.11 11.37
CA TRP A 318 -5.91 9.45 11.65
C TRP A 318 -5.53 10.41 10.53
N MET A 319 -6.34 11.46 10.37
CA MET A 319 -6.20 12.48 9.35
C MET A 319 -6.49 13.88 9.90
N ALA A 320 -5.67 14.85 9.53
CA ALA A 320 -5.79 16.23 9.95
C ALA A 320 -5.43 17.20 8.82
N VAL A 321 -6.00 18.40 8.84
CA VAL A 321 -5.66 19.47 7.88
C VAL A 321 -4.86 20.55 8.59
N ARG A 322 -3.72 20.95 7.99
CA ARG A 322 -2.93 22.11 8.41
C ARG A 322 -2.25 22.72 7.19
N GLU A 323 -2.24 24.05 7.10
CA GLU A 323 -1.50 24.78 6.04
C GLU A 323 -1.79 24.25 4.62
N GLN A 324 -3.08 24.03 4.31
CA GLN A 324 -3.55 23.53 3.00
C GLN A 324 -2.98 22.15 2.61
N SER A 325 -2.46 21.40 3.60
CA SER A 325 -1.95 20.03 3.45
C SER A 325 -2.74 19.08 4.34
N LEU A 326 -2.98 17.87 3.83
CA LEU A 326 -3.58 16.76 4.55
C LEU A 326 -2.46 15.93 5.19
N PHE A 327 -2.49 15.82 6.52
CA PHE A 327 -1.61 14.95 7.29
C PHE A 327 -2.34 13.64 7.55
N VAL A 328 -1.71 12.51 7.24
CA VAL A 328 -2.22 11.16 7.51
C VAL A 328 -1.19 10.41 8.34
N GLY A 329 -1.54 10.06 9.58
CA GLY A 329 -0.66 9.30 10.47
C GLY A 329 -1.18 7.90 10.74
N GLY A 330 -0.35 7.12 11.44
CA GLY A 330 -0.68 5.78 11.88
C GLY A 330 -0.64 5.66 13.40
N LEU A 331 -0.55 4.42 13.91
CA LEU A 331 -0.62 4.07 15.33
C LEU A 331 0.29 4.89 16.26
N GLY A 332 1.37 5.51 15.76
CA GLY A 332 2.25 6.39 16.52
C GLY A 332 3.21 5.68 17.49
N LYS A 333 3.04 4.38 17.74
CA LYS A 333 4.04 3.53 18.39
C LYS A 333 4.85 2.71 17.38
N GLU A 334 5.87 2.04 17.90
CA GLU A 334 6.61 1.02 17.20
C GLU A 334 5.71 -0.13 16.71
N TRP A 335 5.97 -0.66 15.51
CA TRP A 335 5.35 -1.91 15.07
C TRP A 335 6.05 -3.07 15.77
N THR A 336 5.25 -3.92 16.40
CA THR A 336 5.72 -5.03 17.24
C THR A 336 5.11 -6.35 16.78
N THR A 337 5.66 -7.47 17.24
CA THR A 337 4.93 -8.75 17.30
C THR A 337 3.73 -8.64 18.25
N THR A 338 2.87 -9.67 18.26
CA THR A 338 1.75 -9.79 19.21
C THR A 338 2.21 -9.94 20.67
N SER A 339 3.48 -10.30 20.90
CA SER A 339 4.17 -10.36 22.20
C SER A 339 4.99 -9.09 22.54
N GLY A 340 4.90 -8.04 21.71
CA GLY A 340 5.53 -6.75 21.98
C GLY A 340 7.02 -6.64 21.63
N GLU A 341 7.57 -7.56 20.83
CA GLU A 341 8.94 -7.46 20.32
C GLU A 341 9.01 -6.48 19.16
N LEU A 342 10.00 -5.57 19.18
CA LEU A 342 10.17 -4.53 18.16
C LEU A 342 10.50 -5.13 16.78
N VAL A 343 9.77 -4.68 15.75
CA VAL A 343 10.00 -5.06 14.35
C VAL A 343 10.43 -3.87 13.50
N ASN A 344 9.72 -2.73 13.58
CA ASN A 344 10.06 -1.51 12.83
C ASN A 344 9.37 -0.26 13.42
N LEU A 345 9.70 0.92 12.87
CA LEU A 345 9.14 2.23 13.28
C LEU A 345 8.14 2.80 12.26
N ASN A 346 7.64 2.00 11.32
CA ASN A 346 6.83 2.50 10.20
C ASN A 346 5.54 3.25 10.61
N PRO A 347 4.77 2.83 11.64
CA PRO A 347 3.58 3.54 12.08
C PRO A 347 3.87 4.93 12.69
N GLN A 348 5.15 5.23 12.96
CA GLN A 348 5.61 6.54 13.45
C GLN A 348 5.99 7.50 12.31
N TRP A 349 5.69 7.16 11.05
CA TRP A 349 5.84 8.05 9.90
C TRP A 349 4.51 8.66 9.47
N VAL A 350 4.43 9.99 9.43
CA VAL A 350 3.27 10.71 8.91
C VAL A 350 3.45 11.02 7.43
N LYS A 351 2.36 10.92 6.67
CA LYS A 351 2.28 11.28 5.26
C LYS A 351 1.68 12.68 5.16
N VAL A 352 2.25 13.54 4.33
CA VAL A 352 1.76 14.90 4.10
C VAL A 352 1.43 15.03 2.62
N VAL A 353 0.14 15.21 2.32
CA VAL A 353 -0.42 15.21 0.97
C VAL A 353 -0.88 16.63 0.63
N SER A 354 -0.42 17.16 -0.51
CA SER A 354 -0.90 18.46 -1.00
C SER A 354 -2.33 18.35 -1.55
N SER A 355 -3.00 19.48 -1.75
CA SER A 355 -4.31 19.53 -2.43
C SER A 355 -4.31 19.01 -3.87
N GLN A 356 -3.13 18.77 -4.46
CA GLN A 356 -2.95 18.16 -5.79
C GLN A 356 -2.53 16.68 -5.71
N GLY A 357 -2.50 16.06 -4.52
CA GLY A 357 -2.17 14.65 -4.32
C GLY A 357 -0.66 14.33 -4.24
N ALA A 358 0.22 15.34 -4.23
CA ALA A 358 1.65 15.09 -4.07
C ALA A 358 1.97 14.70 -2.62
N VAL A 359 2.61 13.53 -2.43
CA VAL A 359 2.88 12.94 -1.10
C VAL A 359 4.32 13.18 -0.66
N ARG A 360 4.49 13.55 0.62
CA ARG A 360 5.78 13.59 1.33
C ARG A 360 5.72 12.72 2.58
N HIS A 361 6.82 12.02 2.87
CA HIS A 361 6.94 11.13 4.03
C HIS A 361 7.78 11.83 5.11
N VAL A 362 7.29 11.87 6.36
CA VAL A 362 7.93 12.59 7.47
C VAL A 362 8.03 11.66 8.68
N SER A 363 9.24 11.45 9.19
CA SER A 363 9.43 10.71 10.45
C SER A 363 8.95 11.55 11.62
N TRP A 364 8.00 11.04 12.39
CA TRP A 364 7.44 11.62 13.61
C TRP A 364 7.85 10.83 14.86
N VAL A 365 8.86 9.95 14.77
CA VAL A 365 9.38 9.14 15.89
C VAL A 365 9.68 10.02 17.11
N LYS A 366 10.30 11.18 16.92
CA LYS A 366 10.57 12.13 18.02
C LYS A 366 9.29 12.74 18.61
N ASN A 367 8.33 13.10 17.76
CA ASN A 367 7.06 13.73 18.13
C ASN A 367 6.19 12.77 18.98
N TYR A 368 6.04 11.52 18.53
CA TYR A 368 5.33 10.49 19.29
C TYR A 368 6.06 10.14 20.59
N ASN A 369 7.39 10.08 20.58
CA ASN A 369 8.17 9.85 21.81
C ASN A 369 8.02 10.99 22.81
N ALA A 370 7.96 12.25 22.37
CA ALA A 370 7.69 13.40 23.24
C ALA A 370 6.31 13.27 23.92
N MET A 371 5.25 12.98 23.15
CA MET A 371 3.90 12.76 23.71
C MET A 371 3.85 11.59 24.69
N ARG A 372 4.46 10.45 24.32
CA ARG A 372 4.51 9.25 25.15
C ARG A 372 5.23 9.48 26.48
N ASN A 373 6.37 10.18 26.44
CA ASN A 373 7.19 10.44 27.62
C ASN A 373 6.50 11.44 28.57
N GLU A 374 5.98 12.56 28.03
CA GLU A 374 5.28 13.59 28.82
C GLU A 374 4.02 13.02 29.49
N ALA A 375 3.30 12.14 28.80
CA ALA A 375 2.14 11.46 29.35
C ALA A 375 2.46 10.40 30.43
N GLY A 376 3.74 10.10 30.67
CA GLY A 376 4.17 9.13 31.69
C GLY A 376 4.16 7.67 31.24
N TYR A 377 4.27 7.39 29.93
CA TYR A 377 4.24 6.04 29.35
C TYR A 377 5.55 5.64 28.63
N PRO A 378 6.75 5.89 29.20
CA PRO A 378 8.01 5.65 28.50
C PRO A 378 8.18 4.17 28.10
N TYR A 379 8.94 3.92 27.03
CA TYR A 379 9.23 2.57 26.52
C TYR A 379 9.79 1.66 27.64
N PRO A 380 9.32 0.40 27.81
CA PRO A 380 8.48 -0.40 26.90
C PRO A 380 6.98 -0.10 26.94
N GLY A 381 6.54 0.88 27.74
CA GLY A 381 5.22 1.47 27.64
C GLY A 381 4.97 2.11 26.27
N TYR A 382 3.70 2.33 25.96
CA TYR A 382 3.26 2.76 24.63
C TYR A 382 1.97 3.56 24.67
N MET A 383 1.69 4.19 23.53
CA MET A 383 0.48 4.94 23.26
C MET A 383 0.05 4.63 21.82
N ILE A 384 -1.24 4.41 21.57
CA ILE A 384 -1.79 4.20 20.23
C ILE A 384 -2.63 5.42 19.85
N HIS A 385 -2.33 6.00 18.70
CA HIS A 385 -3.00 7.17 18.16
C HIS A 385 -3.88 6.79 16.96
N GLU A 386 -5.19 6.98 17.11
CA GLU A 386 -6.20 6.88 16.04
C GLU A 386 -6.96 8.20 15.88
N SER A 387 -6.54 9.26 16.57
CA SER A 387 -7.12 10.58 16.35
C SER A 387 -6.11 11.69 16.61
N GLY A 388 -6.11 12.67 15.71
CA GLY A 388 -5.22 13.82 15.74
C GLY A 388 -5.80 14.96 14.90
N VAL A 389 -5.81 16.17 15.45
CA VAL A 389 -6.35 17.37 14.79
C VAL A 389 -5.40 18.54 15.02
N TRP A 390 -5.24 19.41 14.02
CA TRP A 390 -4.58 20.70 14.18
C TRP A 390 -5.62 21.80 14.42
N SER A 391 -5.35 22.69 15.38
CA SER A 391 -6.16 23.88 15.62
C SER A 391 -5.39 25.13 15.17
N ASP A 392 -5.94 25.85 14.20
CA ASP A 392 -5.45 27.18 13.81
C ASP A 392 -5.76 28.24 14.89
N VAL A 393 -6.78 28.02 15.73
CA VAL A 393 -7.12 28.94 16.86
C VAL A 393 -6.05 28.87 17.95
N HIS A 394 -5.69 27.66 18.37
CA HIS A 394 -4.73 27.44 19.46
C HIS A 394 -3.28 27.36 18.98
N GLN A 395 -3.04 27.26 17.67
CA GLN A 395 -1.73 27.00 17.04
C GLN A 395 -1.05 25.74 17.59
N ARG A 396 -1.85 24.69 17.79
CA ARG A 396 -1.44 23.43 18.44
C ARG A 396 -2.04 22.21 17.78
N TRP A 397 -1.29 21.12 17.85
CA TRP A 397 -1.82 19.79 17.60
C TRP A 397 -2.57 19.28 18.83
N PHE A 398 -3.65 18.54 18.61
CA PHE A 398 -4.39 17.83 19.64
C PHE A 398 -4.48 16.35 19.26
N PHE A 399 -4.32 15.46 20.25
CA PHE A 399 -4.48 14.02 20.08
C PHE A 399 -5.31 13.44 21.21
N MET A 400 -6.17 12.48 20.87
CA MET A 400 -6.88 11.65 21.84
C MET A 400 -6.48 10.19 21.58
N PRO A 401 -5.41 9.70 22.23
CA PRO A 401 -4.94 8.34 21.98
C PRO A 401 -6.01 7.30 22.31
N ARG A 402 -6.14 6.28 21.46
CA ARG A 402 -7.01 5.12 21.71
C ARG A 402 -6.60 4.42 22.99
N ARG A 403 -5.31 4.10 23.08
CA ARG A 403 -4.70 3.26 24.14
C ARG A 403 -3.48 3.94 24.75
N ALA A 404 -3.23 3.69 26.04
CA ALA A 404 -1.97 4.03 26.70
C ALA A 404 -1.67 3.02 27.82
N SER A 405 -0.44 2.51 27.87
CA SER A 405 -0.01 1.53 28.87
C SER A 405 1.44 1.76 29.29
N THR A 406 1.72 1.59 30.59
CA THR A 406 3.10 1.57 31.13
C THR A 406 3.76 0.21 30.98
N GLU A 407 2.96 -0.82 30.69
CA GLU A 407 3.40 -2.19 30.41
C GLU A 407 3.72 -2.36 28.91
N ARG A 408 4.48 -3.40 28.58
CA ARG A 408 4.76 -3.79 27.19
C ARG A 408 3.46 -4.14 26.46
N TYR A 409 3.37 -3.77 25.18
CA TYR A 409 2.28 -4.19 24.29
C TYR A 409 2.13 -5.72 24.23
N THR A 410 0.91 -6.20 24.48
CA THR A 410 0.43 -7.48 23.96
C THR A 410 -0.93 -7.25 23.31
N GLU A 411 -1.27 -8.01 22.28
CA GLU A 411 -2.55 -7.86 21.56
C GLU A 411 -3.76 -8.10 22.47
N ALA A 412 -3.68 -9.10 23.37
CA ALA A 412 -4.76 -9.44 24.29
C ALA A 412 -4.95 -8.42 25.42
N ASP A 413 -3.86 -7.83 25.93
CA ASP A 413 -3.95 -6.82 26.98
C ASP A 413 -4.46 -5.48 26.44
N ASP A 414 -4.17 -5.15 25.17
CA ASP A 414 -4.46 -3.84 24.57
C ASP A 414 -5.95 -3.50 24.51
N GLU A 415 -6.82 -4.51 24.34
CA GLU A 415 -8.29 -4.38 24.47
C GLU A 415 -8.69 -3.64 25.77
N HIS A 416 -7.89 -3.77 26.83
CA HIS A 416 -8.12 -3.20 28.16
C HIS A 416 -7.20 -2.01 28.51
N ARG A 417 -6.49 -1.43 27.53
CA ARG A 417 -5.59 -0.27 27.71
C ARG A 417 -6.16 1.04 27.17
N ALA A 418 -7.48 1.16 26.99
CA ALA A 418 -8.06 2.43 26.59
C ALA A 418 -7.76 3.55 27.61
N THR A 419 -7.75 4.79 27.14
CA THR A 419 -7.32 5.95 27.93
C THR A 419 -8.23 7.15 27.77
N ASN A 420 -8.12 8.12 28.69
CA ASN A 420 -8.96 9.33 28.73
C ASN A 420 -8.18 10.63 28.52
N LEU A 421 -7.01 10.55 27.87
CA LEU A 421 -6.15 11.71 27.66
C LEU A 421 -6.63 12.60 26.51
N LEU A 422 -6.50 13.91 26.72
CA LEU A 422 -6.39 14.91 25.66
C LEU A 422 -4.97 15.48 25.72
N ILE A 423 -4.20 15.27 24.67
CA ILE A 423 -2.81 15.74 24.56
C ILE A 423 -2.80 16.94 23.63
N SER A 424 -2.16 18.04 24.05
CA SER A 424 -2.02 19.25 23.23
C SER A 424 -0.54 19.61 23.08
N CYS A 425 -0.05 19.68 21.84
CA CYS A 425 1.36 19.88 21.52
C CYS A 425 1.58 21.19 20.75
N SER A 426 2.66 21.89 21.04
CA SER A 426 3.20 22.94 20.16
C SER A 426 3.53 22.37 18.77
N LEU A 427 3.67 23.24 17.78
CA LEU A 427 4.02 22.89 16.40
C LEU A 427 5.23 21.95 16.28
N ASP A 428 6.25 22.17 17.09
CA ASP A 428 7.51 21.43 17.15
C ASP A 428 7.54 20.31 18.20
N PHE A 429 6.44 20.15 18.97
CA PHE A 429 6.29 19.20 20.07
C PHE A 429 7.29 19.41 21.23
N SER A 430 7.79 20.64 21.41
CA SER A 430 8.63 21.02 22.57
C SER A 430 7.83 21.36 23.83
N ASP A 431 6.59 21.82 23.68
CA ASP A 431 5.62 22.05 24.76
C ASP A 431 4.43 21.08 24.55
N VAL A 432 4.43 19.99 25.31
CA VAL A 432 3.36 18.99 25.34
C VAL A 432 2.59 19.13 26.65
N ARG A 433 1.25 19.15 26.57
CA ARG A 433 0.36 19.32 27.74
C ARG A 433 -0.66 18.19 27.77
N ILE A 434 -0.88 17.64 28.96
CA ILE A 434 -1.76 16.49 29.18
C ILE A 434 -2.97 16.94 29.99
N ASN A 435 -4.17 16.75 29.45
CA ASN A 435 -5.43 16.88 30.17
C ASN A 435 -6.17 15.51 30.22
N ARG A 436 -7.16 15.36 31.09
CA ARG A 436 -8.00 14.16 31.22
C ARG A 436 -9.47 14.53 31.00
N ILE A 437 -10.15 13.74 30.17
CA ILE A 437 -11.52 13.99 29.73
C ILE A 437 -12.45 12.96 30.35
N GLY A 438 -13.36 13.42 31.23
CA GLY A 438 -14.34 12.57 31.89
C GLY A 438 -13.73 11.39 32.67
N VAL A 439 -14.53 10.34 32.87
CA VAL A 439 -14.12 9.13 33.60
C VAL A 439 -13.44 8.14 32.65
N LEU A 440 -12.34 7.55 33.10
CA LEU A 440 -11.63 6.50 32.37
C LEU A 440 -12.47 5.22 32.26
N ASN A 441 -12.74 4.78 31.03
CA ASN A 441 -13.21 3.44 30.73
C ASN A 441 -12.08 2.68 30.01
N LYS A 442 -11.71 1.49 30.51
CA LYS A 442 -10.53 0.73 30.03
C LYS A 442 -10.73 0.01 28.69
N ILE A 443 -11.98 -0.17 28.23
CA ILE A 443 -12.28 -0.87 26.96
C ILE A 443 -12.75 0.06 25.83
N ARG A 444 -13.02 1.35 26.13
CA ARG A 444 -13.50 2.33 25.14
C ARG A 444 -12.43 3.34 24.76
N GLY A 445 -11.69 3.03 23.69
CA GLY A 445 -10.64 3.91 23.18
C GLY A 445 -11.19 4.96 22.22
N PHE A 446 -10.63 6.18 22.24
CA PHE A 446 -10.97 7.20 21.24
C PHE A 446 -10.55 6.75 19.83
N SER A 447 -11.47 6.88 18.87
CA SER A 447 -11.26 6.51 17.46
C SER A 447 -11.28 7.70 16.50
N SER A 448 -11.91 8.82 16.85
CA SER A 448 -11.84 10.08 16.09
C SER A 448 -12.35 11.23 16.95
N PHE A 449 -11.96 12.47 16.64
CA PHE A 449 -12.61 13.67 17.17
C PHE A 449 -12.49 14.84 16.20
N LYS A 450 -13.36 15.84 16.34
CA LYS A 450 -13.27 17.14 15.66
C LYS A 450 -13.71 18.26 16.61
N PHE A 451 -13.15 19.45 16.45
CA PHE A 451 -13.65 20.66 17.11
C PHE A 451 -14.99 21.08 16.48
N VAL A 452 -15.96 21.48 17.29
CA VAL A 452 -17.25 21.98 16.79
C VAL A 452 -17.01 23.36 16.16
N PRO A 453 -17.34 23.58 14.87
CA PRO A 453 -17.08 24.84 14.19
C PRO A 453 -17.75 26.02 14.91
N GLY A 454 -17.12 27.20 14.82
CA GLY A 454 -17.62 28.42 15.46
C GLY A 454 -17.47 28.48 16.99
N THR A 455 -17.01 27.42 17.65
CA THR A 455 -16.79 27.41 19.12
C THR A 455 -15.42 27.96 19.55
N GLY A 456 -14.59 28.46 18.63
CA GLY A 456 -13.22 28.85 18.91
C GLY A 456 -12.35 27.67 19.36
N ASP A 457 -12.60 26.48 18.79
CA ASP A 457 -11.97 25.22 19.14
C ASP A 457 -12.04 24.92 20.67
N THR A 458 -13.16 25.26 21.30
CA THR A 458 -13.38 25.01 22.74
C THR A 458 -14.30 23.85 23.04
N VAL A 459 -15.11 23.39 22.08
CA VAL A 459 -15.97 22.20 22.21
C VAL A 459 -15.51 21.13 21.22
N ILE A 460 -15.43 19.89 21.69
CA ILE A 460 -15.01 18.73 20.92
C ILE A 460 -16.14 17.71 20.90
N VAL A 461 -16.44 17.17 19.71
CA VAL A 461 -17.18 15.91 19.56
C VAL A 461 -16.18 14.80 19.25
N ALA A 462 -16.30 13.67 19.95
CA ALA A 462 -15.41 12.53 19.78
C ALA A 462 -16.18 11.20 19.70
N LEU A 463 -15.62 10.27 18.94
CA LEU A 463 -16.02 8.86 18.90
C LEU A 463 -15.10 8.04 19.81
N LYS A 464 -15.68 7.01 20.43
CA LYS A 464 -14.95 5.91 21.05
C LYS A 464 -15.45 4.59 20.54
N THR A 465 -14.56 3.69 20.16
CA THR A 465 -14.91 2.30 19.84
C THR A 465 -14.51 1.36 20.97
N GLU A 466 -15.31 0.32 21.15
CA GLU A 466 -15.16 -0.74 22.14
C GLU A 466 -14.87 -2.04 21.41
N GLU A 467 -13.84 -2.75 21.86
CA GLU A 467 -13.46 -4.10 21.44
C GLU A 467 -13.11 -4.86 22.73
N ASP A 468 -13.99 -5.74 23.18
CA ASP A 468 -13.77 -6.65 24.32
C ASP A 468 -14.24 -8.06 23.92
N ARG A 469 -13.30 -8.98 23.71
CA ARG A 469 -13.56 -10.40 23.41
C ARG A 469 -14.50 -10.60 22.22
N GLY A 470 -14.34 -9.78 21.18
CA GLY A 470 -15.16 -9.82 19.96
C GLY A 470 -16.53 -9.13 20.07
N LYS A 471 -16.85 -8.47 21.19
CA LYS A 471 -17.95 -7.49 21.21
C LYS A 471 -17.45 -6.17 20.66
N ILE A 472 -18.21 -5.60 19.72
CA ILE A 472 -17.91 -4.32 19.09
C ILE A 472 -19.02 -3.32 19.41
N ALA A 473 -18.66 -2.07 19.69
CA ALA A 473 -19.62 -0.97 19.79
C ALA A 473 -18.96 0.38 19.49
N THR A 474 -19.76 1.37 19.08
CA THR A 474 -19.34 2.78 19.03
C THR A 474 -20.22 3.68 19.91
N TYR A 475 -19.54 4.61 20.57
CA TYR A 475 -20.10 5.66 21.41
C TYR A 475 -19.68 7.03 20.86
N TYR A 476 -20.53 8.03 21.02
CA TYR A 476 -20.11 9.43 20.90
C TYR A 476 -20.08 10.09 22.28
N THR A 477 -19.25 11.12 22.44
CA THR A 477 -19.23 11.99 23.61
C THR A 477 -18.91 13.42 23.17
N VAL A 478 -19.36 14.41 23.95
CA VAL A 478 -19.10 15.83 23.71
C VAL A 478 -18.61 16.46 25.01
N PHE A 479 -17.55 17.25 24.93
CA PHE A 479 -16.93 17.91 26.08
C PHE A 479 -16.26 19.20 25.65
N ASN A 480 -16.00 20.11 26.60
CA ASN A 480 -15.14 21.25 26.34
C ASN A 480 -13.66 20.88 26.49
N ILE A 481 -12.76 21.70 25.91
CA ILE A 481 -11.30 21.52 25.92
C ILE A 481 -10.70 21.41 27.34
N ASN A 482 -11.39 21.96 28.34
CA ASN A 482 -11.00 21.88 29.75
C ASN A 482 -11.40 20.55 30.43
N GLY A 483 -12.18 19.69 29.77
CA GLY A 483 -12.60 18.38 30.28
C GLY A 483 -14.01 18.32 30.88
N LYS A 484 -14.79 19.41 30.85
CA LYS A 484 -16.21 19.38 31.25
C LYS A 484 -17.01 18.62 30.19
N THR A 485 -17.50 17.43 30.54
CA THR A 485 -18.45 16.68 29.74
C THR A 485 -19.76 17.46 29.55
N LEU A 486 -20.19 17.60 28.29
CA LEU A 486 -21.49 18.15 27.89
C LEU A 486 -22.46 17.01 27.53
N VAL A 487 -21.95 15.95 26.89
CA VAL A 487 -22.68 14.70 26.61
C VAL A 487 -21.80 13.50 26.99
N PRO A 488 -22.23 12.62 27.90
CA PRO A 488 -21.47 11.43 28.29
C PRO A 488 -21.42 10.39 27.16
N ASP A 489 -20.54 9.39 27.30
CA ASP A 489 -20.41 8.25 26.37
C ASP A 489 -21.78 7.62 26.05
N THR A 490 -22.31 7.92 24.87
CA THR A 490 -23.64 7.50 24.42
C THR A 490 -23.49 6.52 23.26
N LYS A 491 -23.88 5.25 23.49
CA LYS A 491 -23.81 4.19 22.48
C LYS A 491 -24.80 4.47 21.34
N PHE A 492 -24.38 4.25 20.10
CA PHE A 492 -25.26 4.37 18.94
C PHE A 492 -25.12 3.24 17.90
N ALA A 493 -24.08 2.41 17.98
CA ALA A 493 -23.84 1.31 17.04
C ALA A 493 -23.16 0.09 17.70
N ASP A 494 -23.34 -1.07 17.08
CA ASP A 494 -22.69 -2.36 17.38
C ASP A 494 -21.61 -2.73 16.34
N ILE A 495 -21.11 -1.72 15.60
CA ILE A 495 -19.95 -1.77 14.70
C ILE A 495 -19.02 -0.60 15.04
N LYS A 496 -17.76 -0.62 14.56
CA LYS A 496 -16.81 0.49 14.76
C LYS A 496 -17.12 1.63 13.79
N TYR A 497 -17.25 2.86 14.30
CA TYR A 497 -17.08 4.08 13.52
C TYR A 497 -15.79 4.77 13.97
N GLU A 498 -14.88 4.95 13.01
CA GLU A 498 -13.50 5.38 13.24
C GLU A 498 -13.20 6.74 12.60
N GLY A 499 -14.19 7.37 11.96
CA GLY A 499 -14.10 8.78 11.60
C GLY A 499 -15.39 9.53 11.87
N ILE A 500 -15.27 10.77 12.31
CA ILE A 500 -16.36 11.76 12.36
C ILE A 500 -15.90 13.06 11.71
N GLU A 501 -16.75 13.70 10.91
CA GLU A 501 -16.45 14.99 10.29
C GLU A 501 -17.71 15.85 10.17
N PHE A 502 -17.52 17.18 10.17
CA PHE A 502 -18.52 18.15 9.75
C PHE A 502 -18.53 18.26 8.22
N ILE A 503 -19.61 17.77 7.61
CA ILE A 503 -19.79 17.59 6.15
C ILE A 503 -20.72 18.65 5.56
#